data_AF-A0A538ECD5-F1
#
_entry.id   AF-A0A538ECD5-F1
#
_cell.length_a   1.000
_cell.length_b   1.000
_cell.length_c   1.000
_cell.angle_alpha   90.00
_cell.angle_beta   90.00
_cell.angle_gamma   90.00
#
_symmetry.space_group_name_H-M   'P 1'
#
loop_
_entity.id
_entity.type
_entity.pdbx_description
1 polymer ?
#
loop_
_entity_poly.entity_id
_entity_poly.type
_entity_poly.pdbx_seq_one_letter_code
_entity_poly.pdbx_strand_id
1 'polypeptide(L)'
;MLAGPEPVALRPRFARVAVLWSAVQPRRDAPPNWDAPGAGGFSVRAQLHALRAARQRAGGGFEPVATFYSTPPWAARRPSGCLPPGGGNPNALAPSPAALPAYRRLVESFLALARAEGVPVRYLSAWNEPNSWSFLAPQRARCTTAAPSLAAAEYAPLLRGLRSALAAAPGDQRVVVGEASSPYAARPGISTVTELVAALPPDVLCAGPIWAQHQYAGDADGVGPAERALAARP
;
A
#
# COMPACT_ATOMS: atom_id res chain seq x y z
N MET A 1 -16.95 -13.12 42.79
CA MET A 1 -15.90 -12.69 41.83
C MET A 1 -16.17 -13.39 40.51
N LEU A 2 -16.59 -12.65 39.48
CA LEU A 2 -16.58 -13.19 38.12
C LEU A 2 -15.12 -13.19 37.68
N ALA A 3 -14.57 -14.36 37.33
CA ALA A 3 -13.28 -14.42 36.69
C ALA A 3 -13.37 -13.59 35.39
N GLY A 4 -12.53 -12.55 35.28
CA GLY A 4 -12.43 -11.79 34.03
C GLY A 4 -12.08 -12.72 32.87
N PRO A 5 -12.38 -12.34 31.62
CA PRO A 5 -12.06 -13.18 30.47
C PRO A 5 -10.57 -13.52 30.49
N GLU A 6 -10.27 -14.80 30.29
CA GLU A 6 -8.90 -15.30 30.24
C GLU A 6 -8.14 -14.55 29.13
N PRO A 7 -6.95 -13.97 29.41
CA PRO A 7 -6.21 -13.21 28.42
C PRO A 7 -5.78 -14.13 27.28
N VAL A 8 -6.40 -13.99 26.12
CA VAL A 8 -5.98 -14.67 24.89
C VAL A 8 -4.74 -13.96 24.33
N ALA A 9 -3.59 -14.61 24.40
CA ALA A 9 -2.38 -14.14 23.74
C ALA A 9 -2.50 -14.33 22.22
N LEU A 10 -2.72 -13.24 21.49
CA LEU A 10 -2.69 -13.28 20.02
C LEU A 10 -1.29 -13.69 19.54
N ARG A 11 -1.24 -14.67 18.64
CA ARG A 11 -0.02 -15.11 17.94
C ARG A 11 -0.15 -14.91 16.43
N PRO A 12 -0.31 -13.66 15.96
CA PRO A 12 -0.49 -13.39 14.54
C PRO A 12 0.72 -13.89 13.75
N ARG A 13 0.45 -14.49 12.59
CA ARG A 13 1.51 -14.89 11.67
C ARG A 13 2.16 -13.68 11.01
N PHE A 14 1.37 -12.66 10.69
CA PHE A 14 1.80 -11.46 9.96
C PHE A 14 1.43 -10.20 10.72
N ALA A 15 2.19 -9.14 10.52
CA ALA A 15 1.89 -7.82 11.05
C ALA A 15 2.21 -6.74 10.01
N ARG A 16 1.32 -5.75 9.88
CA ARG A 16 1.47 -4.71 8.86
C ARG A 16 2.39 -3.58 9.32
N VAL A 17 3.26 -3.12 8.43
CA VAL A 17 4.09 -1.92 8.60
C VAL A 17 3.64 -0.87 7.58
N ALA A 18 3.15 0.27 8.07
CA ALA A 18 2.66 1.34 7.24
C ALA A 18 3.77 2.40 7.02
N VAL A 19 4.09 2.68 5.76
CA VAL A 19 5.12 3.64 5.36
C VAL A 19 4.48 4.84 4.66
N LEU A 20 4.43 5.98 5.35
CA LEU A 20 3.93 7.25 4.81
C LEU A 20 5.08 7.99 4.15
N TRP A 21 5.15 7.99 2.83
CA TRP A 21 6.25 8.61 2.09
C TRP A 21 6.36 10.11 2.40
N SER A 22 5.24 10.83 2.48
CA SER A 22 5.23 12.26 2.80
C SER A 22 5.74 12.60 4.20
N ALA A 23 5.59 11.67 5.16
CA ALA A 23 6.06 11.85 6.52
C ALA A 23 7.57 11.56 6.63
N VAL A 24 8.03 10.46 6.04
CA VAL A 24 9.44 10.06 6.11
C VAL A 24 10.33 10.89 5.18
N GLN A 25 9.80 11.42 4.08
CA GLN A 25 10.57 12.21 3.11
C GLN A 25 9.81 13.48 2.66
N PRO A 26 9.62 14.46 3.55
CA PRO A 26 8.87 15.68 3.22
C PRO A 26 9.62 16.63 2.27
N ARG A 27 10.93 16.43 2.08
CA ARG A 27 11.78 17.23 1.18
C ARG A 27 12.46 16.33 0.15
N ARG A 28 12.48 16.77 -1.12
CA ARG A 28 13.05 16.04 -2.25
C ARG A 28 14.52 15.65 -2.03
N ASP A 29 15.31 16.59 -1.52
CA ASP A 29 16.77 16.47 -1.44
C ASP A 29 17.25 15.94 -0.09
N ALA A 30 16.32 15.45 0.75
CA ALA A 30 16.64 14.80 2.01
C ALA A 30 16.49 13.27 1.88
N PRO A 31 17.33 12.47 2.55
CA PRO A 31 17.06 11.05 2.71
C PRO A 31 15.78 10.85 3.54
N PRO A 32 15.11 9.69 3.42
CA PRO A 32 14.01 9.34 4.32
C PRO A 32 14.46 9.33 5.79
N ASN A 33 13.73 10.04 6.64
CA ASN A 33 13.83 9.98 8.09
C ASN A 33 12.91 8.87 8.62
N TRP A 34 13.49 7.71 8.92
CA TRP A 34 12.75 6.54 9.42
C TRP A 34 12.31 6.64 10.88
N ASP A 35 12.74 7.70 11.56
CA ASP A 35 12.40 8.04 12.94
C ASP A 35 11.29 9.13 13.02
N ALA A 36 10.87 9.68 11.88
CA ALA A 36 9.73 10.60 11.81
C ALA A 36 8.42 9.92 12.23
N PRO A 37 7.48 10.65 12.90
CA PRO A 37 6.16 10.12 13.21
C PRO A 37 5.41 9.66 11.96
N GLY A 38 5.01 8.39 11.94
CA GLY A 38 4.28 7.75 10.85
C GLY A 38 2.80 7.48 11.18
N ALA A 39 2.26 6.40 10.62
CA ALA A 39 0.91 5.92 10.92
C ALA A 39 0.73 5.71 12.44
N GLY A 40 -0.35 6.25 13.01
CA GLY A 40 -0.66 6.08 14.43
C GLY A 40 0.35 6.73 15.38
N GLY A 41 1.20 7.63 14.88
CA GLY A 41 2.21 8.36 15.68
C GLY A 41 3.53 7.62 15.88
N PHE A 42 3.67 6.38 15.40
CA PHE A 42 4.90 5.59 15.54
C PHE A 42 5.78 5.70 14.29
N SER A 43 7.10 5.82 14.50
CA SER A 43 8.06 5.80 13.40
C SER A 43 8.15 4.42 12.75
N VAL A 44 8.63 4.34 11.51
CA VAL A 44 8.82 3.06 10.82
C VAL A 44 9.86 2.20 11.55
N ARG A 45 10.94 2.82 12.05
CA ARG A 45 11.95 2.13 12.86
C ARG A 45 11.35 1.55 14.14
N ALA A 46 10.54 2.33 14.86
CA ALA A 46 9.88 1.87 16.08
C ALA A 46 8.92 0.69 15.80
N GLN A 47 8.18 0.73 14.69
CA GLN A 47 7.33 -0.39 14.25
C GLN A 47 8.18 -1.66 14.03
N LEU A 48 9.30 -1.58 13.29
CA LEU A 48 10.19 -2.72 13.04
C LEU A 48 10.80 -3.28 14.33
N HIS A 49 11.28 -2.41 15.23
CA HIS A 49 11.78 -2.84 16.54
C HIS A 49 10.73 -3.58 17.35
N ALA A 50 9.49 -3.06 17.39
CA ALA A 50 8.39 -3.68 18.12
C ALA A 50 8.08 -5.08 17.55
N LEU A 51 8.08 -5.24 16.22
CA LEU A 51 7.87 -6.53 15.57
C LEU A 51 9.00 -7.51 15.85
N ARG A 52 10.26 -7.05 15.85
CA ARG A 52 11.42 -7.89 16.24
C ARG A 52 11.23 -8.45 17.64
N ALA A 53 10.92 -7.59 18.60
CA ALA A 53 10.72 -7.97 19.99
C ALA A 53 9.50 -8.89 20.17
N ALA A 54 8.40 -8.62 19.48
CA ALA A 54 7.22 -9.49 19.49
C ALA A 54 7.54 -10.89 18.94
N ARG A 55 8.24 -10.96 17.80
CA ARG A 55 8.65 -12.21 17.17
C ARG A 55 9.61 -13.03 18.04
N GLN A 56 10.58 -12.38 18.68
CA GLN A 56 11.52 -13.04 19.60
C GLN A 56 10.78 -13.64 20.80
N ARG A 57 9.88 -12.88 21.44
CA ARG A 57 9.08 -13.36 22.58
C ARG A 57 8.15 -14.52 22.21
N ALA A 58 7.58 -14.49 21.00
CA ALA A 58 6.64 -15.51 20.54
C ALA A 58 7.30 -16.76 19.92
N GLY A 59 8.64 -16.77 19.77
CA GLY A 59 9.37 -17.82 19.07
C GLY A 59 9.09 -17.89 17.56
N GLY A 60 8.59 -16.81 16.96
CA GLY A 60 8.11 -16.76 15.58
C GLY A 60 6.90 -15.85 15.40
N GLY A 61 6.23 -15.95 14.25
CA GLY A 61 5.09 -15.09 13.90
C GLY A 61 5.50 -13.63 13.67
N PHE A 62 4.51 -12.74 13.64
CA PHE A 62 4.68 -11.29 13.44
C PHE A 62 5.54 -10.94 12.22
N GLU A 63 5.47 -11.74 11.16
CA GLU A 63 6.23 -11.51 9.93
C GLU A 63 5.75 -10.19 9.29
N PRO A 64 6.64 -9.21 9.08
CA PRO A 64 6.23 -7.91 8.59
C PRO A 64 5.71 -7.95 7.14
N VAL A 65 4.61 -7.27 6.90
CA VAL A 65 4.07 -6.96 5.56
C VAL A 65 4.06 -5.44 5.41
N ALA A 66 4.88 -4.90 4.51
CA ALA A 66 5.02 -3.44 4.35
C ALA A 66 4.10 -2.90 3.27
N THR A 67 3.48 -1.74 3.54
CA THR A 67 2.68 -0.99 2.56
C THR A 67 3.10 0.46 2.53
N PHE A 68 3.32 1.00 1.34
CA PHE A 68 3.61 2.42 1.12
C PHE A 68 2.34 3.20 0.79
N TYR A 69 2.30 4.48 1.12
CA TYR A 69 1.30 5.43 0.62
C TYR A 69 1.72 6.87 0.93
N SER A 70 0.83 7.82 0.66
CA SER A 70 0.99 9.23 1.03
C SER A 70 2.12 9.91 0.26
N THR A 71 1.88 10.32 -0.99
CA THR A 71 2.85 11.00 -1.85
C THR A 71 3.23 12.37 -1.25
N PRO A 72 4.53 12.70 -1.10
CA PRO A 72 4.93 14.04 -0.67
C PRO A 72 4.59 15.11 -1.72
N PRO A 73 4.32 16.37 -1.32
CA PRO A 73 3.98 17.45 -2.25
C PRO A 73 4.99 17.67 -3.39
N TRP A 74 6.29 17.47 -3.13
CA TRP A 74 7.34 17.62 -4.16
C TRP A 74 7.34 16.50 -5.20
N ALA A 75 6.74 15.34 -4.88
CA ALA A 75 6.62 14.19 -5.77
C ALA A 75 5.26 14.13 -6.48
N ALA A 76 4.23 14.73 -5.88
CA ALA A 76 2.86 14.69 -6.36
C ALA A 76 2.70 15.29 -7.76
N ARG A 77 1.89 14.64 -8.58
CA ARG A 77 1.42 15.23 -9.84
C ARG A 77 0.45 16.37 -9.54
N ARG A 78 0.34 17.33 -10.46
CA ARG A 78 -0.69 18.37 -10.38
C ARG A 78 -2.09 17.73 -10.29
N PRO A 79 -2.99 18.32 -9.47
CA PRO A 79 -4.40 17.93 -9.44
C PRO A 79 -4.98 17.77 -10.85
N SER A 80 -5.67 16.66 -11.08
CA SER A 80 -6.28 16.31 -12.37
C SER A 80 -7.41 15.32 -12.16
N GLY A 81 -8.27 15.17 -13.16
CA GLY A 81 -9.42 14.25 -13.11
C GLY A 81 -10.44 14.62 -12.04
N CYS A 82 -11.15 13.62 -11.54
CA CYS A 82 -12.09 13.78 -10.43
C CYS A 82 -11.36 13.75 -9.09
N LEU A 83 -11.58 14.81 -8.31
CA LEU A 83 -11.13 14.96 -6.94
C LEU A 83 -12.34 15.27 -6.05
N PRO A 84 -12.27 15.00 -4.74
CA PRO A 84 -13.36 15.38 -3.85
C PRO A 84 -13.49 16.92 -3.79
N PRO A 85 -14.67 17.45 -3.42
CA PRO A 85 -14.84 18.88 -3.18
C PRO A 85 -13.75 19.42 -2.25
N GLY A 86 -13.17 20.57 -2.60
CA GLY A 86 -12.04 21.15 -1.86
C GLY A 86 -10.67 20.50 -2.14
N GLY A 87 -10.57 19.61 -3.12
CA GLY A 87 -9.30 19.01 -3.57
C GLY A 87 -8.86 17.77 -2.79
N GLY A 88 -9.40 17.54 -1.59
CA GLY A 88 -9.18 16.32 -0.82
C GLY A 88 -7.83 16.23 -0.12
N ASN A 89 -7.40 15.00 0.13
CA ASN A 89 -6.09 14.72 0.70
C ASN A 89 -4.99 15.02 -0.33
N PRO A 90 -4.15 16.06 -0.15
CA PRO A 90 -3.10 16.39 -1.11
C PRO A 90 -2.04 15.27 -1.22
N ASN A 91 -1.86 14.47 -0.17
CA ASN A 91 -0.93 13.34 -0.20
C ASN A 91 -1.50 12.10 -0.90
N ALA A 92 -2.78 12.13 -1.32
CA ALA A 92 -3.36 11.08 -2.15
C ALA A 92 -3.08 11.29 -3.64
N LEU A 93 -2.59 12.46 -4.06
CA LEU A 93 -2.25 12.70 -5.45
C LEU A 93 -1.18 11.71 -5.91
N ALA A 94 -1.42 11.06 -7.05
CA ALA A 94 -0.48 10.12 -7.62
C ALA A 94 0.90 10.78 -7.85
N PRO A 95 2.02 10.06 -7.64
CA PRO A 95 3.33 10.60 -7.96
C PRO A 95 3.44 10.96 -9.43
N SER A 96 4.12 12.06 -9.72
CA SER A 96 4.48 12.43 -11.08
C SER A 96 5.44 11.37 -11.68
N PRO A 97 5.45 11.18 -13.01
CA PRO A 97 6.41 10.27 -13.65
C PRO A 97 7.87 10.55 -13.28
N ALA A 98 8.24 11.83 -13.15
CA ALA A 98 9.58 12.25 -12.74
C ALA A 98 9.94 11.87 -11.29
N ALA A 99 8.95 11.60 -10.44
CA ALA A 99 9.15 11.21 -9.05
C ALA A 99 9.20 9.69 -8.82
N LEU A 100 8.83 8.87 -9.82
CA LEU A 100 8.88 7.41 -9.69
C LEU A 100 10.28 6.85 -9.37
N PRO A 101 11.39 7.40 -9.89
CA PRO A 101 12.72 7.00 -9.44
C PRO A 101 12.97 7.29 -7.95
N ALA A 102 12.36 8.34 -7.39
CA ALA A 102 12.48 8.64 -5.97
C ALA A 102 11.64 7.67 -5.11
N TYR A 103 10.45 7.27 -5.59
CA TYR A 103 9.67 6.19 -4.97
C TYR A 103 10.46 4.88 -4.93
N ARG A 104 11.12 4.50 -6.04
CA ARG A 104 12.01 3.32 -6.06
C ARG A 104 13.12 3.42 -5.00
N ARG A 105 13.80 4.55 -4.90
CA ARG A 105 14.84 4.79 -3.87
C ARG A 105 14.30 4.75 -2.44
N LEU A 106 13.06 5.20 -2.21
CA LEU A 106 12.39 5.06 -0.92
C LEU A 106 12.25 3.57 -0.54
N VAL A 107 11.80 2.73 -1.46
CA VAL A 107 11.66 1.28 -1.24
C VAL A 107 13.03 0.65 -0.96
N GLU A 108 14.05 0.98 -1.75
CA GLU A 108 15.44 0.50 -1.54
C GLU A 108 15.97 0.91 -0.15
N SER A 109 15.72 2.15 0.26
CA SER A 109 16.10 2.67 1.58
C SER A 109 15.34 1.98 2.72
N PHE A 110 14.04 1.68 2.53
CA PHE A 110 13.26 0.91 3.50
C PHE A 110 13.81 -0.51 3.67
N LEU A 111 14.18 -1.19 2.60
CA LEU A 111 14.80 -2.52 2.66
C LEU A 111 16.16 -2.47 3.36
N ALA A 112 16.94 -1.41 3.16
CA ALA A 112 18.20 -1.20 3.86
C ALA A 112 17.97 -0.98 5.37
N LEU A 113 16.96 -0.18 5.75
CA LEU A 113 16.54 -0.04 7.15
C LEU A 113 16.17 -1.39 7.75
N ALA A 114 15.27 -2.14 7.11
CA ALA A 114 14.80 -3.44 7.57
C ALA A 114 15.96 -4.42 7.84
N ARG A 115 16.95 -4.46 6.95
CA ARG A 115 18.19 -5.24 7.14
C ARG A 115 19.01 -4.74 8.32
N ALA A 116 19.22 -3.44 8.44
CA ALA A 116 19.98 -2.85 9.55
C ALA A 116 19.32 -3.14 10.91
N GLU A 117 17.98 -3.20 10.95
CA GLU A 117 17.23 -3.55 12.16
C GLU A 117 17.23 -5.05 12.50
N GLY A 118 17.76 -5.89 11.60
CA GLY A 118 17.68 -7.35 11.73
C GLY A 118 16.25 -7.86 11.59
N VAL A 119 15.41 -7.17 10.82
CA VAL A 119 14.00 -7.49 10.59
C VAL A 119 13.77 -7.67 9.10
N PRO A 120 14.01 -8.87 8.52
CA PRO A 120 13.74 -9.12 7.12
C PRO A 120 12.26 -8.89 6.82
N VAL A 121 11.96 -7.99 5.87
CA VAL A 121 10.61 -7.74 5.38
C VAL A 121 10.46 -8.46 4.05
N ARG A 122 9.68 -9.54 4.05
CA ARG A 122 9.53 -10.42 2.89
C ARG A 122 8.40 -9.98 1.98
N TYR A 123 7.32 -9.42 2.51
CA TYR A 123 6.13 -9.08 1.73
C TYR A 123 5.96 -7.57 1.68
N LEU A 124 5.85 -7.01 0.46
CA LEU A 124 5.69 -5.58 0.25
C LEU A 124 4.59 -5.33 -0.78
N SER A 125 3.66 -4.43 -0.47
CA SER A 125 2.67 -3.92 -1.41
C SER A 125 3.01 -2.50 -1.85
N ALA A 126 2.75 -2.18 -3.11
CA ALA A 126 3.23 -0.94 -3.72
C ALA A 126 2.51 0.29 -3.19
N TRP A 127 1.22 0.19 -2.92
CA TRP A 127 0.42 1.32 -2.47
C TRP A 127 -0.81 0.85 -1.69
N ASN A 128 -1.17 1.53 -0.60
CA ASN A 128 -2.42 1.30 0.13
C ASN A 128 -3.61 1.73 -0.73
N GLU A 129 -4.62 0.88 -0.90
CA GLU A 129 -5.91 1.20 -1.56
C GLU A 129 -5.78 2.02 -2.84
N PRO A 130 -5.10 1.48 -3.87
CA PRO A 130 -4.89 2.20 -5.11
C PRO A 130 -6.18 2.52 -5.88
N ASN A 131 -7.30 1.90 -5.51
CA ASN A 131 -8.63 2.13 -6.07
C ASN A 131 -9.49 3.12 -5.26
N SER A 132 -8.89 3.90 -4.36
CA SER A 132 -9.56 4.92 -3.55
C SER A 132 -8.84 6.26 -3.63
N TRP A 133 -9.55 7.35 -3.95
CA TRP A 133 -8.99 8.70 -4.01
C TRP A 133 -8.48 9.23 -2.67
N SER A 134 -8.74 8.53 -1.56
CA SER A 134 -8.22 8.86 -0.24
C SER A 134 -6.73 8.54 -0.13
N PHE A 135 -6.25 7.64 -1.00
CA PHE A 135 -4.88 7.14 -1.00
C PHE A 135 -4.18 7.29 -2.35
N LEU A 136 -4.91 7.17 -3.46
CA LEU A 136 -4.38 7.39 -4.80
C LEU A 136 -5.43 8.07 -5.69
N ALA A 137 -5.15 9.29 -6.13
CA ALA A 137 -6.05 10.12 -6.91
C ALA A 137 -5.36 10.60 -8.20
N PRO A 138 -6.12 10.76 -9.30
CA PRO A 138 -7.57 10.58 -9.42
C PRO A 138 -8.01 9.13 -9.66
N GLN A 139 -9.29 8.85 -9.41
CA GLN A 139 -9.91 7.55 -9.72
C GLN A 139 -10.70 7.55 -11.05
N ARG A 140 -11.08 8.73 -11.53
CA ARG A 140 -11.84 8.93 -12.78
C ARG A 140 -11.38 10.22 -13.46
N ALA A 141 -11.51 10.32 -14.77
CA ALA A 141 -11.21 11.56 -15.49
C ALA A 141 -12.27 12.66 -15.26
N ARG A 142 -13.50 12.28 -14.92
CA ARG A 142 -14.64 13.16 -14.61
C ARG A 142 -15.36 12.63 -13.38
N CYS A 143 -16.04 13.50 -12.61
CA CYS A 143 -16.74 13.09 -11.39
C CYS A 143 -18.09 12.39 -11.66
N THR A 144 -18.02 11.30 -12.41
CA THR A 144 -19.13 10.42 -12.72
C THR A 144 -18.63 8.97 -12.76
N THR A 145 -19.47 8.03 -12.34
CA THR A 145 -19.19 6.60 -12.40
C THR A 145 -19.15 6.06 -13.83
N ALA A 146 -19.72 6.78 -14.80
CA ALA A 146 -19.67 6.43 -16.23
C ALA A 146 -18.28 6.69 -16.87
N ALA A 147 -17.43 7.51 -16.24
CA ALA A 147 -16.06 7.68 -16.72
C ALA A 147 -15.27 6.39 -16.44
N PRO A 148 -14.37 5.96 -17.33
CA PRO A 148 -13.48 4.82 -17.05
C PRO A 148 -12.63 5.04 -15.80
N SER A 149 -12.32 3.95 -15.10
CA SER A 149 -11.43 3.96 -13.94
C SER A 149 -10.01 4.31 -14.37
N LEU A 150 -9.34 5.15 -13.58
CA LEU A 150 -7.93 5.48 -13.72
C LEU A 150 -7.04 4.71 -12.72
N ALA A 151 -7.64 3.95 -11.80
CA ALA A 151 -6.94 3.30 -10.70
C ALA A 151 -5.74 2.46 -11.16
N ALA A 152 -5.95 1.60 -12.17
CA ALA A 152 -4.90 0.75 -12.71
C ALA A 152 -3.76 1.56 -13.35
N ALA A 153 -4.09 2.65 -14.06
CA ALA A 153 -3.11 3.51 -14.70
C ALA A 153 -2.25 4.26 -13.69
N GLU A 154 -2.81 4.68 -12.55
CA GLU A 154 -2.06 5.33 -11.47
C GLU A 154 -1.26 4.33 -10.63
N TYR A 155 -1.76 3.10 -10.44
CA TYR A 155 -1.10 2.08 -9.63
C TYR A 155 0.05 1.35 -10.34
N ALA A 156 -0.12 1.05 -11.63
CA ALA A 156 0.85 0.25 -12.39
C ALA A 156 2.31 0.78 -12.31
N PRO A 157 2.57 2.10 -12.43
CA PRO A 157 3.92 2.63 -12.32
C PRO A 157 4.55 2.44 -10.93
N LEU A 158 3.74 2.54 -9.86
CA LEU A 158 4.18 2.29 -8.49
C LEU A 158 4.58 0.83 -8.31
N LEU A 159 3.75 -0.12 -8.77
CA LEU A 159 4.06 -1.54 -8.66
C LEU A 159 5.32 -1.92 -9.44
N ARG A 160 5.52 -1.35 -10.64
CA ARG A 160 6.75 -1.55 -11.42
C ARG A 160 7.97 -0.97 -10.68
N GLY A 161 7.83 0.20 -10.05
CA GLY A 161 8.86 0.79 -9.20
C GLY A 161 9.25 -0.12 -8.02
N LEU A 162 8.25 -0.67 -7.32
CA LEU A 162 8.46 -1.65 -6.25
C LEU A 162 9.18 -2.88 -6.78
N ARG A 163 8.68 -3.53 -7.85
CA ARG A 163 9.31 -4.71 -8.46
C ARG A 163 10.76 -4.46 -8.82
N SER A 164 11.06 -3.32 -9.42
CA SER A 164 12.42 -2.94 -9.79
C SER A 164 13.33 -2.80 -8.58
N ALA A 165 12.84 -2.25 -7.46
CA ALA A 165 13.60 -2.18 -6.21
C ALA A 165 13.83 -3.58 -5.60
N LEU A 166 12.81 -4.45 -5.60
CA LEU A 166 12.93 -5.81 -5.06
C LEU A 166 13.93 -6.65 -5.88
N ALA A 167 13.88 -6.57 -7.21
CA ALA A 167 14.78 -7.30 -8.09
C ALA A 167 16.26 -6.90 -7.93
N ALA A 168 16.53 -5.66 -7.49
CA ALA A 168 17.87 -5.16 -7.22
C ALA A 168 18.34 -5.43 -5.78
N ALA A 169 17.42 -5.81 -4.88
CA ALA A 169 17.74 -6.04 -3.48
C ALA A 169 18.14 -7.51 -3.24
N PRO A 170 19.10 -7.79 -2.34
CA PRO A 170 19.34 -9.15 -1.91
C PRO A 170 18.18 -9.65 -1.03
N GLY A 171 17.76 -10.90 -1.26
CA GLY A 171 16.76 -11.60 -0.46
C GLY A 171 15.70 -12.27 -1.32
N ASP A 172 14.64 -12.74 -0.67
CA ASP A 172 13.53 -13.46 -1.28
C ASP A 172 12.22 -12.65 -1.22
N GLN A 173 12.33 -11.32 -1.27
CA GLN A 173 11.18 -10.42 -1.17
C GLN A 173 10.15 -10.71 -2.26
N ARG A 174 8.87 -10.58 -1.89
CA ARG A 174 7.71 -10.87 -2.73
C ARG A 174 6.81 -9.65 -2.79
N VAL A 175 6.30 -9.40 -3.99
CA VAL A 175 5.26 -8.40 -4.22
C VAL A 175 3.92 -8.94 -3.74
N VAL A 176 3.21 -8.12 -2.98
CA VAL A 176 1.79 -8.23 -2.69
C VAL A 176 1.07 -7.27 -3.63
N VAL A 177 0.29 -7.82 -4.56
CA VAL A 177 -0.48 -7.06 -5.56
C VAL A 177 -1.83 -6.68 -4.94
N GLY A 178 -2.39 -5.56 -5.37
CA GLY A 178 -3.67 -5.08 -4.85
C GLY A 178 -3.46 -4.10 -3.70
N GLU A 179 -3.81 -4.52 -2.48
CA GLU A 179 -4.26 -3.66 -1.36
C GLU A 179 -5.58 -2.96 -1.69
N ALA A 180 -6.41 -3.56 -2.55
CA ALA A 180 -7.60 -2.90 -3.04
C ALA A 180 -8.62 -2.73 -1.90
N SER A 181 -9.18 -1.53 -1.77
CA SER A 181 -10.41 -1.33 -1.02
C SER A 181 -11.52 -2.18 -1.65
N SER A 182 -12.41 -2.78 -0.86
CA SER A 182 -13.53 -3.60 -1.37
C SER A 182 -14.90 -2.90 -1.20
N PRO A 183 -15.08 -1.70 -1.78
CA PRO A 183 -16.36 -1.03 -1.77
C PRO A 183 -17.37 -1.81 -2.61
N TYR A 184 -18.62 -1.81 -2.17
CA TYR A 184 -19.74 -2.41 -2.89
C TYR A 184 -19.95 -1.92 -4.32
N ALA A 185 -19.73 -0.62 -4.56
CA ALA A 185 -20.15 0.05 -5.78
C ALA A 185 -19.15 1.13 -6.18
N ALA A 186 -19.00 1.30 -7.49
CA ALA A 186 -18.21 2.39 -8.06
C ALA A 186 -18.78 3.75 -7.61
N ARG A 187 -17.89 4.68 -7.32
CA ARG A 187 -18.19 6.08 -7.03
C ARG A 187 -17.19 6.96 -7.78
N PRO A 188 -17.45 8.27 -7.95
CA PRO A 188 -16.48 9.17 -8.61
C PRO A 188 -15.06 9.09 -8.01
N GLY A 189 -14.98 8.86 -6.70
CA GLY A 189 -13.74 8.74 -5.95
C GLY A 189 -13.24 7.34 -5.65
N ILE A 190 -13.92 6.31 -6.15
CA ILE A 190 -13.63 4.92 -5.79
C ILE A 190 -13.90 4.02 -6.99
N SER A 191 -12.89 3.25 -7.39
CA SER A 191 -13.04 2.19 -8.39
C SER A 191 -13.29 0.86 -7.68
N THR A 192 -14.15 0.02 -8.23
CA THR A 192 -14.35 -1.33 -7.66
C THR A 192 -13.10 -2.19 -7.85
N VAL A 193 -12.98 -3.26 -7.06
CA VAL A 193 -11.92 -4.26 -7.25
C VAL A 193 -11.98 -4.85 -8.66
N THR A 194 -13.18 -5.13 -9.17
CA THR A 194 -13.36 -5.69 -10.51
C THR A 194 -12.88 -4.74 -11.62
N GLU A 195 -13.13 -3.44 -11.50
CA GLU A 195 -12.63 -2.43 -12.44
C GLU A 195 -11.11 -2.32 -12.39
N LEU A 196 -10.52 -2.37 -11.18
CA LEU A 196 -9.07 -2.38 -11.02
C LEU A 196 -8.47 -3.62 -11.70
N VAL A 197 -8.91 -4.82 -11.35
CA VAL A 197 -8.38 -6.08 -11.90
C VAL A 197 -8.53 -6.15 -13.42
N ALA A 198 -9.68 -5.75 -13.97
CA ALA A 198 -9.93 -5.75 -15.41
C ALA A 198 -9.00 -4.78 -16.17
N ALA A 199 -8.60 -3.67 -15.54
CA ALA A 199 -7.76 -2.65 -16.17
C ALA A 199 -6.25 -2.86 -15.91
N LEU A 200 -5.85 -3.69 -14.94
CA LEU A 200 -4.44 -3.93 -14.63
C LEU A 200 -3.73 -4.65 -15.78
N PRO A 201 -2.60 -4.13 -16.29
CA PRO A 201 -1.78 -4.83 -17.27
C PRO A 201 -1.33 -6.21 -16.75
N PRO A 202 -1.22 -7.25 -17.61
CA PRO A 202 -0.80 -8.60 -17.17
C PRO A 202 0.55 -8.60 -16.43
N ASP A 203 1.52 -7.78 -16.86
CA ASP A 203 2.81 -7.66 -16.18
C ASP A 203 2.69 -7.14 -14.74
N VAL A 204 1.65 -6.34 -14.47
CA VAL A 204 1.38 -5.74 -13.16
C VAL A 204 0.55 -6.70 -12.31
N LEU A 205 -0.48 -7.30 -12.89
CA LEU A 205 -1.34 -8.23 -12.17
C LEU A 205 -0.57 -9.50 -11.74
N CYS A 206 0.26 -10.04 -12.63
CA CYS A 206 1.06 -11.23 -12.39
C CYS A 206 2.44 -10.92 -11.76
N ALA A 207 2.60 -9.74 -11.17
CA ALA A 207 3.84 -9.30 -10.54
C ALA A 207 4.24 -10.10 -9.30
N GLY A 208 3.28 -10.77 -8.66
CA GLY A 208 3.47 -11.58 -7.47
C GLY A 208 2.31 -12.55 -7.27
N PRO A 209 2.49 -13.61 -6.47
CA PRO A 209 1.47 -14.65 -6.28
C PRO A 209 0.40 -14.29 -5.24
N ILE A 210 0.49 -13.11 -4.62
CA ILE A 210 -0.37 -12.71 -3.49
C ILE A 210 -1.21 -11.52 -3.93
N TRP A 211 -2.53 -11.65 -3.78
CA TRP A 211 -3.48 -10.55 -3.83
C TRP A 211 -3.87 -10.14 -2.41
N ALA A 212 -3.84 -8.83 -2.13
CA ALA A 212 -4.39 -8.25 -0.90
C ALA A 212 -5.60 -7.38 -1.20
N GLN A 213 -6.58 -7.42 -0.30
CA GLN A 213 -7.72 -6.50 -0.32
C GLN A 213 -8.14 -6.15 1.10
N HIS A 214 -8.79 -5.00 1.23
CA HIS A 214 -9.39 -4.54 2.47
C HIS A 214 -10.88 -4.85 2.43
N GLN A 215 -11.39 -5.50 3.48
CA GLN A 215 -12.82 -5.67 3.71
C GLN A 215 -13.18 -4.87 4.97
N TYR A 216 -14.05 -3.88 4.83
CA TYR A 216 -14.48 -3.07 5.96
C TYR A 216 -15.72 -3.67 6.62
N ALA A 217 -15.82 -3.51 7.94
CA ALA A 217 -16.98 -3.97 8.68
C ALA A 217 -18.24 -3.25 8.19
N GLY A 218 -19.29 -4.02 7.90
CA GLY A 218 -20.52 -3.49 7.31
C GLY A 218 -20.47 -3.35 5.79
N ASP A 219 -19.34 -3.70 5.14
CA ASP A 219 -19.28 -3.86 3.69
C ASP A 219 -19.68 -5.29 3.26
N ALA A 220 -20.24 -5.48 2.06
CA ALA A 220 -20.55 -6.80 1.53
C ALA A 220 -19.26 -7.38 1.03
N ASP A 221 -19.28 -8.71 0.99
CA ASP A 221 -18.14 -9.49 0.62
C ASP A 221 -17.64 -9.14 -0.78
N GLY A 222 -16.49 -8.46 -0.84
CA GLY A 222 -15.77 -8.18 -2.07
C GLY A 222 -14.84 -9.32 -2.50
N VAL A 223 -14.62 -10.34 -1.66
CA VAL A 223 -13.71 -11.47 -1.94
C VAL A 223 -14.17 -12.24 -3.16
N GLY A 224 -15.41 -12.73 -3.18
CA GLY A 224 -15.93 -13.51 -4.30
C GLY A 224 -15.85 -12.79 -5.66
N PRO A 225 -16.29 -11.52 -5.75
CA PRO A 225 -16.09 -10.71 -6.96
C PRO A 225 -14.62 -10.55 -7.38
N ALA A 226 -13.71 -10.34 -6.42
CA ALA A 226 -12.28 -10.23 -6.69
C ALA A 226 -11.70 -11.53 -7.25
N GLU A 227 -11.99 -12.67 -6.62
CA GLU A 227 -11.55 -14.00 -7.07
C GLU A 227 -12.01 -14.30 -8.49
N ARG A 228 -13.29 -14.04 -8.80
CA ARG A 228 -13.82 -14.22 -10.17
C ARG A 228 -13.13 -13.30 -11.17
N ALA A 229 -12.91 -12.03 -10.81
CA ALA A 229 -12.24 -11.08 -11.68
C ALA A 229 -10.78 -11.51 -11.93
N LEU A 230 -10.07 -11.99 -10.92
CA LEU A 230 -8.70 -12.50 -11.04
C LEU A 230 -8.63 -13.76 -11.89
N ALA A 231 -9.52 -14.73 -11.66
CA ALA A 231 -9.59 -15.98 -12.41
C ALA A 231 -9.93 -15.76 -13.89
N ALA A 232 -10.60 -14.65 -14.24
CA ALA A 232 -10.90 -14.29 -15.62
C ALA A 232 -9.71 -13.62 -16.35
N ARG A 233 -8.59 -13.39 -15.68
CA ARG A 233 -7.38 -12.79 -16.28
C ARG A 233 -6.38 -13.90 -16.64
N PRO A 234 -5.78 -13.84 -17.83
CA PRO A 234 -4.78 -14.81 -18.29
C PRO A 234 -3.43 -14.67 -17.57
#